data_AF-A0A8H7S3H7-F1
#
_entry.id   AF-A0A8H7S3H7-F1
#
_cell.length_a   1.000
_cell.length_b   1.000
_cell.length_c   1.000
_cell.angle_alpha   90.00
_cell.angle_beta   90.00
_cell.angle_gamma   90.00
#
_symmetry.space_group_name_H-M   'P 1'
#
loop_
_entity.id
_entity.type
_entity.pdbx_description
1 polymer ?
#
loop_
_entity_poly.entity_id
_entity_poly.type
_entity_poly.pdbx_seq_one_letter_code
_entity_poly.pdbx_strand_id
1 'polypeptide(L)'
;KKPINLGCPVEKQQVQQTFEIIKTQLSQEVLIQLAGIAQEALRYSVRNNEEITPELLSSIVILFQCPQFIDAQWQHTLLPDLCEVIASMSHTMQDLLVKYLIEPVPHSEQLSETLFISLLDTFHQLIRIRLVGRSPKDKKVSPYQDSPVINATKCIAILYRLNEQKNFVSYTSFYNDAINDNLEIKIDIPNYKERKGFSFCDFPFVLNPTAKADILKVESVFQMRHELQDAFFRALFEGVNSPYLVLGIRRDHIVSDTLHQLEQKTIHDLKKQLRVQFVGEEGVDEGGVQKEFFQLVIRELFDPKYGMFKMNEESRLYWFTPNPAQDRDSTAEFRLAGLLLGLAVYNSVILDLHLPLALYKKLMGIEVGIPELKQLDPQLGRNLEKLLTFQGDVQAEFDQPFQVDLESFGQIYTSDLKPMGSNIHLTNDNRHEFVDLYAKFVLNQSIQKEFEAFREGFELLCQDNAINIFRPEEIEQLICGSSDLDFEALERSTVYDGGWTKDSSIIRHFWEIVHEFTYEEKKKLLFFATGSDRAPIGGLSKLQFVIAKNGPDSDRLPTSHTCYNVLLLCEYNSKEKLRERLLTSISNAEGFGMI
;
A
#
# COMPACT_ATOMS: atom_id res chain seq x y z
N LYS A 1 -16.89 -26.90 -19.87
CA LYS A 1 -16.67 -28.03 -18.93
C LYS A 1 -17.24 -27.60 -17.57
N LYS A 2 -18.29 -28.25 -17.06
CA LYS A 2 -18.81 -27.96 -15.70
C LYS A 2 -17.69 -28.23 -14.68
N PRO A 3 -17.49 -27.39 -13.65
CA PRO A 3 -16.55 -27.71 -12.58
C PRO A 3 -17.12 -28.91 -11.84
N ILE A 4 -16.37 -30.02 -11.83
CA ILE A 4 -16.71 -31.17 -11.00
C ILE A 4 -16.44 -30.73 -9.56
N ASN A 5 -17.51 -30.53 -8.79
CA ASN A 5 -17.40 -30.29 -7.35
C ASN A 5 -17.11 -31.63 -6.67
N LEU A 6 -15.87 -32.10 -6.77
CA LEU A 6 -15.38 -33.20 -5.94
C LEU A 6 -15.23 -32.62 -4.53
N GLY A 7 -16.09 -33.02 -3.61
CA GLY A 7 -15.89 -32.76 -2.18
C GLY A 7 -14.63 -33.45 -1.67
N CYS A 8 -14.21 -33.13 -0.45
CA CYS A 8 -13.08 -33.79 0.20
C CYS A 8 -13.21 -35.33 0.16
N PRO A 9 -12.22 -36.08 -0.36
CA PRO A 9 -12.27 -37.54 -0.46
C PRO A 9 -12.09 -38.23 0.89
N VAL A 10 -11.73 -37.47 1.93
CA VAL A 10 -11.55 -37.92 3.31
C VAL A 10 -12.78 -37.60 4.14
N GLU A 11 -13.33 -38.62 4.83
CA GLU A 11 -14.40 -38.44 5.81
C GLU A 11 -13.85 -37.79 7.10
N LYS A 12 -13.74 -36.46 7.08
CA LYS A 12 -13.05 -35.68 8.13
C LYS A 12 -13.59 -35.90 9.54
N GLN A 13 -14.91 -36.10 9.67
CA GLN A 13 -15.54 -36.39 10.97
C GLN A 13 -15.00 -37.69 11.57
N GLN A 14 -14.89 -38.74 10.75
CA GLN A 14 -14.34 -40.02 11.18
C GLN A 14 -12.87 -39.88 11.55
N VAL A 15 -12.09 -39.11 10.79
CA VAL A 15 -10.66 -38.85 11.07
C VAL A 15 -10.47 -38.17 12.42
N GLN A 16 -11.23 -37.10 12.70
CA GLN A 16 -11.15 -36.39 13.97
C GLN A 16 -11.58 -37.26 15.16
N GLN A 17 -12.66 -38.02 15.03
CA GLN A 17 -13.11 -38.96 16.07
C GLN A 17 -12.05 -40.04 16.34
N THR A 18 -11.51 -40.63 15.27
CA THR A 18 -10.44 -41.63 15.37
C THR A 18 -9.20 -41.02 16.03
N PHE A 19 -8.85 -39.80 15.68
CA PHE A 19 -7.71 -39.11 16.24
C PHE A 19 -7.87 -38.74 17.72
N GLU A 20 -9.04 -38.26 18.15
CA GLU A 20 -9.30 -37.96 19.57
C GLU A 20 -9.30 -39.25 20.42
N ILE A 21 -9.79 -40.37 19.88
CA ILE A 21 -9.65 -41.68 20.52
C ILE A 21 -8.17 -42.07 20.64
N ILE A 22 -7.40 -41.93 19.56
CA ILE A 22 -5.96 -42.21 19.52
C ILE A 22 -5.23 -41.35 20.56
N LYS A 23 -5.46 -40.04 20.56
CA LYS A 23 -4.82 -39.06 21.44
C LYS A 23 -5.08 -39.30 22.93
N THR A 24 -6.30 -39.70 23.29
CA THR A 24 -6.66 -39.97 24.68
C THR A 24 -6.14 -41.31 25.19
N GLN A 25 -5.83 -42.25 24.28
CA GLN A 25 -5.47 -43.63 24.63
C GLN A 25 -4.01 -44.01 24.34
N LEU A 26 -3.30 -43.29 23.48
CA LEU A 26 -1.92 -43.61 23.07
C LEU A 26 -0.89 -42.75 23.80
N SER A 27 0.28 -43.36 24.08
CA SER A 27 1.41 -42.66 24.68
C SER A 27 2.06 -41.69 23.69
N GLN A 28 2.78 -40.70 24.22
CA GLN A 28 3.55 -39.74 23.43
C GLN A 28 4.57 -40.44 22.51
N GLU A 29 5.10 -41.60 22.91
CA GLU A 29 6.01 -42.42 22.10
C GLU A 29 5.36 -42.93 20.81
N VAL A 30 4.09 -43.35 20.85
CA VAL A 30 3.40 -43.83 19.65
C VAL A 30 3.12 -42.68 18.68
N LEU A 31 2.76 -41.50 19.21
CA LEU A 31 2.62 -40.30 18.38
C LEU A 31 3.93 -39.95 17.67
N ILE A 32 5.07 -40.08 18.35
CA ILE A 32 6.39 -39.88 17.75
C ILE A 32 6.67 -40.89 16.64
N GLN A 33 6.35 -42.16 16.85
CA GLN A 33 6.53 -43.18 15.81
C GLN A 33 5.64 -42.94 14.58
N LEU A 34 4.37 -42.59 14.78
CA LEU A 34 3.45 -42.27 13.69
C LEU A 34 3.92 -41.05 12.88
N ALA A 35 4.39 -40.00 13.57
CA ALA A 35 4.99 -38.84 12.91
C ALA A 35 6.23 -39.23 12.11
N GLY A 36 7.09 -40.10 12.65
CA GLY A 36 8.27 -40.62 11.94
C GLY A 36 7.92 -41.42 10.68
N ILE A 37 6.90 -42.29 10.74
CA ILE A 37 6.43 -43.05 9.58
C ILE A 37 5.87 -42.11 8.51
N ALA A 38 5.04 -41.14 8.90
CA ALA A 38 4.51 -40.15 7.97
C ALA A 38 5.65 -39.35 7.31
N GLN A 39 6.65 -38.96 8.09
CA GLN A 39 7.82 -38.24 7.60
C GLN A 39 8.62 -39.03 6.57
N GLU A 40 8.86 -40.33 6.83
CA GLU A 40 9.59 -41.20 5.91
C GLU A 40 8.82 -41.38 4.59
N ALA A 41 7.50 -41.54 4.65
CA ALA A 41 6.64 -41.64 3.47
C ALA A 41 6.66 -40.35 2.63
N LEU A 42 6.56 -39.18 3.27
CA LEU A 42 6.62 -37.88 2.57
C LEU A 42 7.96 -37.70 1.87
N ARG A 43 9.07 -37.98 2.57
CA ARG A 43 10.42 -37.87 2.01
C ARG A 43 10.67 -38.86 0.87
N TYR A 44 10.11 -40.06 0.96
CA TYR A 44 10.18 -41.04 -0.12
C TYR A 44 9.50 -40.50 -1.39
N SER A 45 8.33 -39.89 -1.27
CA SER A 45 7.62 -39.29 -2.40
C SER A 45 8.44 -38.18 -3.08
N VAL A 46 9.01 -37.25 -2.30
CA VAL A 46 9.85 -36.16 -2.84
C VAL A 46 11.11 -36.71 -3.52
N ARG A 47 11.82 -37.64 -2.88
CA ARG A 47 13.09 -38.20 -3.40
C ARG A 47 12.93 -38.93 -4.71
N ASN A 48 11.84 -39.67 -4.88
CA ASN A 48 11.60 -40.46 -6.07
C ASN A 48 10.86 -39.68 -7.17
N ASN A 49 10.54 -38.40 -6.91
CA ASN A 49 9.77 -37.55 -7.80
C ASN A 49 8.49 -38.26 -8.30
N GLU A 50 7.88 -39.05 -7.40
CA GLU A 50 6.67 -39.80 -7.72
C GLU A 50 5.53 -38.83 -8.02
N GLU A 51 4.72 -39.17 -9.02
CA GLU A 51 3.53 -38.38 -9.33
C GLU A 51 2.61 -38.40 -8.11
N ILE A 52 2.25 -37.22 -7.59
CA ILE A 52 1.45 -37.09 -6.36
C ILE A 52 0.10 -37.74 -6.58
N THR A 53 -0.13 -38.85 -5.88
CA THR A 53 -1.33 -39.65 -6.02
C THR A 53 -2.48 -39.10 -5.17
N PRO A 54 -3.76 -39.42 -5.51
CA PRO A 54 -4.90 -39.09 -4.66
C PRO A 54 -4.78 -39.64 -3.23
N GLU A 55 -4.08 -40.76 -3.04
CA GLU A 55 -3.81 -41.33 -1.72
C GLU A 55 -2.89 -40.43 -0.88
N LEU A 56 -1.81 -39.91 -1.47
CA LEU A 56 -0.91 -38.96 -0.80
C LEU A 56 -1.67 -37.67 -0.43
N LEU A 57 -2.53 -37.19 -1.32
CA LEU A 57 -3.39 -36.03 -1.05
C LEU A 57 -4.32 -36.27 0.15
N SER A 58 -4.97 -37.42 0.20
CA SER A 58 -5.80 -37.85 1.35
C SER A 58 -4.97 -37.95 2.64
N SER A 59 -3.75 -38.51 2.58
CA SER A 59 -2.85 -38.57 3.73
C SER A 59 -2.49 -37.19 4.27
N ILE A 60 -2.21 -36.22 3.39
CA ILE A 60 -1.92 -34.84 3.80
C ILE A 60 -3.15 -34.21 4.45
N VAL A 61 -4.34 -34.38 3.87
CA VAL A 61 -5.59 -33.89 4.49
C VAL A 61 -5.77 -34.48 5.88
N ILE A 62 -5.56 -35.80 6.06
CA ILE A 62 -5.64 -36.48 7.36
C ILE A 62 -4.66 -35.85 8.36
N LEU A 63 -3.40 -35.62 7.97
CA LEU A 63 -2.40 -35.00 8.83
C LEU A 63 -2.82 -33.59 9.26
N PHE A 64 -3.39 -32.80 8.34
CA PHE A 64 -3.86 -31.45 8.65
C PHE A 64 -5.15 -31.42 9.49
N GLN A 65 -5.95 -32.48 9.50
CA GLN A 65 -7.13 -32.62 10.37
C GLN A 65 -6.78 -33.03 11.81
N CYS A 66 -5.51 -33.32 12.08
CA CYS A 66 -5.01 -33.79 13.37
C CYS A 66 -4.06 -32.74 13.96
N PRO A 67 -4.55 -31.78 14.78
CA PRO A 67 -3.78 -30.60 15.17
C PRO A 67 -2.42 -30.90 15.82
N GLN A 68 -2.29 -32.02 16.52
CA GLN A 68 -1.04 -32.36 17.20
C GLN A 68 0.12 -32.61 16.25
N PHE A 69 -0.10 -32.94 14.97
CA PHE A 69 0.96 -33.16 13.97
C PHE A 69 1.42 -31.87 13.30
N ILE A 70 0.69 -30.77 13.52
CA ILE A 70 0.94 -29.44 12.94
C ILE A 70 1.38 -28.44 14.04
N ASP A 71 1.15 -28.81 15.30
CA ASP A 71 1.51 -28.03 16.48
C ASP A 71 3.03 -27.81 16.62
N ALA A 72 3.42 -26.85 17.46
CA ALA A 72 4.77 -26.34 17.66
C ALA A 72 5.83 -27.44 17.86
N GLN A 73 5.45 -28.56 18.47
CA GLN A 73 6.32 -29.72 18.71
C GLN A 73 6.91 -30.35 17.43
N TRP A 74 6.27 -30.22 16.26
CA TRP A 74 6.73 -30.86 15.00
C TRP A 74 7.23 -29.88 13.93
N GLN A 75 7.33 -28.59 14.25
CA GLN A 75 7.71 -27.55 13.29
C GLN A 75 9.16 -27.69 12.77
N HIS A 76 9.99 -28.50 13.42
CA HIS A 76 11.35 -28.79 12.97
C HIS A 76 11.49 -30.11 12.18
N THR A 77 10.42 -30.88 12.04
CA THR A 77 10.46 -32.22 11.43
C THR A 77 9.36 -32.40 10.39
N LEU A 78 8.13 -32.71 10.80
CA LEU A 78 7.06 -33.12 9.90
C LEU A 78 6.51 -31.97 9.04
N LEU A 79 6.29 -30.79 9.63
CA LEU A 79 5.71 -29.64 8.91
C LEU A 79 6.62 -29.12 7.78
N PRO A 80 7.96 -29.03 7.94
CA PRO A 80 8.86 -28.75 6.83
C PRO A 80 8.74 -29.73 5.65
N ASP A 81 8.71 -31.04 5.93
CA ASP A 81 8.59 -32.08 4.89
C ASP A 81 7.21 -32.00 4.20
N LEU A 82 6.15 -31.69 4.94
CA LEU A 82 4.82 -31.40 4.38
C LEU A 82 4.85 -30.19 3.44
N CYS A 83 5.47 -29.08 3.86
CA CYS A 83 5.58 -27.89 3.02
C CYS A 83 6.37 -28.17 1.74
N GLU A 84 7.42 -29.00 1.81
CA GLU A 84 8.20 -29.42 0.65
C GLU A 84 7.35 -30.19 -0.36
N VAL A 85 6.61 -31.20 0.11
CA VAL A 85 5.68 -31.98 -0.74
C VAL A 85 4.61 -31.09 -1.36
N ILE A 86 4.01 -30.18 -0.59
CA ILE A 86 2.98 -29.25 -1.09
C ILE A 86 3.57 -28.31 -2.16
N ALA A 87 4.77 -27.78 -1.90
CA ALA A 87 5.45 -26.87 -2.81
C ALA A 87 5.90 -27.55 -4.11
N SER A 88 6.14 -28.87 -4.11
CA SER A 88 6.49 -29.64 -5.31
C SER A 88 5.29 -30.10 -6.15
N MET A 89 4.05 -29.95 -5.65
CA MET A 89 2.85 -30.35 -6.39
C MET A 89 2.55 -29.44 -7.59
N SER A 90 1.80 -29.97 -8.56
CA SER A 90 1.21 -29.14 -9.63
C SER A 90 0.19 -28.15 -9.06
N HIS A 91 0.03 -26.99 -9.71
CA HIS A 91 -0.90 -25.95 -9.25
C HIS A 91 -2.34 -26.46 -9.08
N THR A 92 -2.81 -27.35 -9.96
CA THR A 92 -4.15 -27.94 -9.85
C THR A 92 -4.31 -28.77 -8.57
N MET A 93 -3.28 -29.54 -8.19
CA MET A 93 -3.31 -30.33 -6.96
C MET A 93 -3.16 -29.46 -5.71
N GLN A 94 -2.34 -28.41 -5.78
CA GLN A 94 -2.22 -27.40 -4.71
C GLN A 94 -3.57 -26.75 -4.39
N ASP A 95 -4.26 -26.26 -5.41
CA ASP A 95 -5.53 -25.57 -5.26
C ASP A 95 -6.62 -26.53 -4.74
N LEU A 96 -6.60 -27.79 -5.21
CA LEU A 96 -7.51 -28.83 -4.72
C LEU A 96 -7.24 -29.20 -3.25
N LEU A 97 -5.97 -29.38 -2.87
CA LEU A 97 -5.57 -29.66 -1.50
C LEU A 97 -6.06 -28.56 -0.56
N VAL A 98 -5.77 -27.30 -0.88
CA VAL A 98 -6.16 -26.18 -0.01
C VAL A 98 -7.68 -26.11 0.10
N LYS A 99 -8.42 -26.30 -1.00
CA LYS A 99 -9.88 -26.38 -0.95
C LYS A 99 -10.36 -27.47 0.02
N TYR A 100 -9.73 -28.65 -0.02
CA TYR A 100 -10.03 -29.71 0.95
C TYR A 100 -9.68 -29.31 2.37
N LEU A 101 -8.58 -28.61 2.63
CA LEU A 101 -8.18 -28.23 3.98
C LEU A 101 -9.17 -27.24 4.63
N ILE A 102 -9.73 -26.31 3.85
CA ILE A 102 -10.64 -25.27 4.36
C ILE A 102 -12.13 -25.63 4.29
N GLU A 103 -12.48 -26.78 3.69
CA GLU A 103 -13.84 -27.31 3.69
C GLU A 103 -14.22 -27.71 5.13
N PRO A 104 -15.31 -27.17 5.71
CA PRO A 104 -15.67 -27.47 7.08
C PRO A 104 -16.12 -28.92 7.22
N VAL A 105 -15.95 -29.49 8.41
CA VAL A 105 -16.48 -30.82 8.71
C VAL A 105 -18.01 -30.77 8.67
N PRO A 106 -18.70 -31.75 8.06
CA PRO A 106 -20.16 -31.81 8.09
C PRO A 106 -20.69 -31.69 9.52
N HIS A 107 -21.70 -30.83 9.73
CA HIS A 107 -22.31 -30.54 11.04
C HIS A 107 -21.40 -29.84 12.06
N SER A 108 -20.23 -29.33 11.66
CA SER A 108 -19.43 -28.42 12.48
C SER A 108 -19.93 -26.98 12.37
N GLU A 109 -19.86 -26.24 13.48
CA GLU A 109 -20.07 -24.78 13.49
C GLU A 109 -18.87 -24.01 12.94
N GLN A 110 -17.75 -24.70 12.68
CA GLN A 110 -16.51 -24.09 12.22
C GLN A 110 -16.65 -23.57 10.78
N LEU A 111 -16.30 -22.30 10.59
CA LEU A 111 -16.35 -21.62 9.30
C LEU A 111 -15.07 -21.91 8.50
N SER A 112 -15.17 -21.94 7.18
CA SER A 112 -14.01 -22.05 6.28
C SER A 112 -12.98 -20.97 6.51
N GLU A 113 -13.43 -19.77 6.86
CA GLU A 113 -12.57 -18.64 7.22
C GLU A 113 -11.69 -18.96 8.44
N THR A 114 -12.25 -19.58 9.48
CA THR A 114 -11.49 -19.97 10.67
C THR A 114 -10.43 -21.04 10.36
N LEU A 115 -10.77 -22.02 9.51
CA LEU A 115 -9.82 -23.02 9.04
C LEU A 115 -8.71 -22.38 8.19
N PHE A 116 -9.08 -21.42 7.34
CA PHE A 116 -8.14 -20.68 6.50
C PHE A 116 -7.14 -19.89 7.36
N ILE A 117 -7.61 -19.15 8.36
CA ILE A 117 -6.76 -18.39 9.30
C ILE A 117 -5.79 -19.33 10.02
N SER A 118 -6.28 -20.45 10.56
CA SER A 118 -5.43 -21.41 11.27
C SER A 118 -4.34 -22.01 10.38
N LEU A 119 -4.66 -22.30 9.11
CA LEU A 119 -3.70 -22.82 8.15
C LEU A 119 -2.66 -21.77 7.75
N LEU A 120 -3.09 -20.53 7.55
CA LEU A 120 -2.19 -19.40 7.29
C LEU A 120 -1.22 -19.20 8.47
N ASP A 121 -1.76 -19.09 9.69
CA ASP A 121 -0.99 -18.93 10.92
C ASP A 121 0.05 -20.04 11.10
N THR A 122 -0.30 -21.28 10.78
CA THR A 122 0.62 -22.42 10.84
C THR A 122 1.88 -22.18 10.01
N PHE A 123 1.73 -21.75 8.75
CA PHE A 123 2.87 -21.49 7.88
C PHE A 123 3.65 -20.25 8.31
N HIS A 124 2.96 -19.20 8.78
CA HIS A 124 3.62 -18.03 9.35
C HIS A 124 4.48 -18.38 10.57
N GLN A 125 3.96 -19.20 11.48
CA GLN A 125 4.67 -19.63 12.69
C GLN A 125 5.88 -20.48 12.37
N LEU A 126 5.80 -21.37 11.36
CA LEU A 126 6.96 -22.13 10.90
C LEU A 126 8.10 -21.19 10.48
N ILE A 127 7.80 -20.19 9.66
CA ILE A 127 8.79 -19.20 9.20
C ILE A 127 9.35 -18.42 10.38
N ARG A 128 8.48 -17.94 11.28
CA ARG A 128 8.88 -17.18 12.47
C ARG A 128 9.86 -17.96 13.34
N ILE A 129 9.54 -19.22 13.63
CA ILE A 129 10.40 -20.06 14.48
C ILE A 129 11.70 -20.42 13.78
N ARG A 130 11.66 -20.65 12.46
CA ARG A 130 12.86 -20.87 11.65
C ARG A 130 13.75 -19.65 11.55
N LEU A 131 13.24 -18.42 11.56
CA LEU A 131 14.07 -17.20 11.42
C LEU A 131 14.49 -16.61 12.78
N VAL A 132 13.56 -16.51 13.73
CA VAL A 132 13.80 -15.88 15.04
C VAL A 132 14.34 -16.88 16.07
N GLY A 133 13.88 -18.13 16.02
CA GLY A 133 14.19 -19.17 17.01
C GLY A 133 15.56 -19.84 16.86
N ARG A 134 16.42 -19.37 15.95
CA ARG A 134 17.72 -20.02 15.68
C ARG A 134 18.72 -19.78 16.80
N SER A 135 19.36 -20.87 17.23
CA SER A 135 20.58 -20.81 18.04
C SER A 135 21.65 -19.95 17.34
N PRO A 136 22.51 -19.22 18.07
CA PRO A 136 23.61 -18.43 17.48
C PRO A 136 24.51 -19.21 16.50
N LYS A 137 24.57 -20.55 16.61
CA LYS A 137 25.30 -21.43 15.67
C LYS A 137 24.57 -21.67 14.35
N ASP A 138 23.24 -21.64 14.35
CA ASP A 138 22.36 -21.85 13.18
C ASP A 138 22.00 -20.55 12.44
N LYS A 139 22.36 -19.39 13.00
CA LYS A 139 22.26 -18.06 12.35
C LYS A 139 23.10 -17.92 11.06
N LYS A 140 23.80 -18.96 10.62
CA LYS A 140 24.63 -18.95 9.41
C LYS A 140 23.87 -19.25 8.10
N VAL A 141 22.71 -19.90 8.15
CA VAL A 141 21.96 -20.23 6.92
C VAL A 141 21.17 -19.01 6.48
N SER A 142 21.42 -18.46 5.31
CA SER A 142 20.62 -17.31 4.86
C SER A 142 19.14 -17.69 4.65
N PRO A 143 18.15 -16.82 4.92
CA PRO A 143 16.73 -17.10 4.65
C PRO A 143 16.48 -17.55 3.20
N TYR A 144 17.29 -17.05 2.27
CA TYR A 144 17.26 -17.39 0.84
C TYR A 144 17.77 -18.80 0.49
N GLN A 145 18.31 -19.52 1.48
CA GLN A 145 18.84 -20.89 1.33
C GLN A 145 18.16 -21.89 2.29
N ASP A 146 17.23 -21.42 3.14
CA ASP A 146 16.50 -22.26 4.08
C ASP A 146 15.28 -22.87 3.39
N SER A 147 15.39 -24.13 2.94
CA SER A 147 14.31 -24.84 2.23
C SER A 147 12.97 -24.83 2.99
N PRO A 148 12.90 -25.11 4.30
CA PRO A 148 11.67 -24.93 5.08
C PRO A 148 11.03 -23.55 4.98
N VAL A 149 11.82 -22.46 5.06
CA VAL A 149 11.30 -21.09 4.92
C VAL A 149 10.75 -20.88 3.52
N ILE A 150 11.52 -21.25 2.49
CA ILE A 150 11.14 -21.12 1.07
C ILE A 150 9.83 -21.88 0.78
N ASN A 151 9.74 -23.14 1.24
CA ASN A 151 8.58 -23.98 0.98
C ASN A 151 7.34 -23.51 1.75
N ALA A 152 7.51 -23.01 2.97
CA ALA A 152 6.41 -22.38 3.72
C ALA A 152 5.91 -21.11 3.02
N THR A 153 6.80 -20.25 2.52
CA THR A 153 6.42 -19.07 1.71
C THR A 153 5.63 -19.48 0.46
N LYS A 154 6.05 -20.55 -0.24
CA LYS A 154 5.29 -21.11 -1.37
C LYS A 154 3.92 -21.64 -0.96
N CYS A 155 3.79 -22.26 0.22
CA CYS A 155 2.49 -22.70 0.74
C CYS A 155 1.55 -21.51 1.01
N ILE A 156 2.07 -20.44 1.61
CA ILE A 156 1.33 -19.18 1.79
C ILE A 156 0.91 -18.60 0.44
N ALA A 157 1.74 -18.72 -0.61
CA ALA A 157 1.38 -18.29 -1.96
C ALA A 157 0.13 -18.98 -2.51
N ILE A 158 -0.07 -20.27 -2.18
CA ILE A 158 -1.27 -21.02 -2.58
C ILE A 158 -2.50 -20.43 -1.86
N LEU A 159 -2.38 -20.19 -0.54
CA LEU A 159 -3.45 -19.57 0.25
C LEU A 159 -3.79 -18.17 -0.28
N TYR A 160 -2.78 -17.38 -0.63
CA TYR A 160 -2.97 -16.04 -1.18
C TYR A 160 -3.76 -16.05 -2.49
N ARG A 161 -3.41 -16.94 -3.44
CA ARG A 161 -4.18 -17.09 -4.70
C ARG A 161 -5.64 -17.43 -4.45
N LEU A 162 -5.93 -18.27 -3.46
CA LEU A 162 -7.30 -18.60 -3.09
C LEU A 162 -8.02 -17.43 -2.42
N ASN A 163 -7.31 -16.68 -1.57
CA ASN A 163 -7.87 -15.51 -0.90
C ASN A 163 -8.25 -14.40 -1.89
N GLU A 164 -7.46 -14.18 -2.94
CA GLU A 164 -7.81 -13.20 -4.00
C GLU A 164 -9.14 -13.52 -4.71
N GLN A 165 -9.61 -14.77 -4.64
CA GLN A 165 -10.89 -15.19 -5.22
C GLN A 165 -12.05 -15.21 -4.20
N LYS A 166 -11.74 -15.41 -2.92
CA LYS A 166 -12.73 -15.72 -1.88
C LYS A 166 -12.82 -14.68 -0.76
N ASN A 167 -11.81 -13.84 -0.62
CA ASN A 167 -11.68 -12.79 0.39
C ASN A 167 -11.94 -13.30 1.82
N PHE A 168 -11.28 -14.40 2.21
CA PHE A 168 -11.39 -14.94 3.57
C PHE A 168 -10.79 -14.00 4.61
N VAL A 169 -9.66 -13.38 4.30
CA VAL A 169 -8.95 -12.45 5.20
C VAL A 169 -8.46 -11.22 4.43
N SER A 170 -8.11 -10.17 5.17
CA SER A 170 -7.43 -8.99 4.60
C SER A 170 -6.10 -9.39 3.97
N TYR A 171 -5.70 -8.71 2.90
CA TYR A 171 -4.38 -8.88 2.29
C TYR A 171 -3.23 -8.62 3.27
N THR A 172 -3.45 -7.75 4.26
CA THR A 172 -2.47 -7.43 5.31
C THR A 172 -2.18 -8.62 6.24
N SER A 173 -3.09 -9.60 6.32
CA SER A 173 -2.89 -10.84 7.10
C SER A 173 -1.77 -11.73 6.54
N PHE A 174 -1.33 -11.49 5.30
CA PHE A 174 -0.26 -12.25 4.65
C PHE A 174 1.14 -11.69 4.91
N TYR A 175 1.26 -10.49 5.49
CA TYR A 175 2.56 -9.93 5.86
C TYR A 175 3.22 -10.81 6.93
N ASN A 176 4.52 -11.07 6.77
CA ASN A 176 5.27 -11.89 7.72
C ASN A 176 6.39 -11.07 8.35
N ASP A 177 6.20 -10.57 9.56
CA ASP A 177 7.18 -9.72 10.25
C ASP A 177 8.57 -10.36 10.36
N ALA A 178 8.64 -11.68 10.58
CA ALA A 178 9.93 -12.37 10.65
C ALA A 178 10.70 -12.36 9.32
N ILE A 179 10.00 -12.40 8.17
CA ILE A 179 10.62 -12.19 6.85
C ILE A 179 11.07 -10.74 6.72
N ASN A 180 10.19 -9.78 7.04
CA ASN A 180 10.48 -8.36 6.90
C ASN A 180 11.71 -7.93 7.75
N ASP A 181 11.82 -8.42 8.99
CA ASP A 181 12.93 -8.14 9.91
C ASP A 181 14.26 -8.77 9.48
N ASN A 182 14.22 -9.84 8.68
CA ASN A 182 15.39 -10.59 8.22
C ASN A 182 15.64 -10.45 6.71
N LEU A 183 14.99 -9.47 6.05
CA LEU A 183 15.11 -9.25 4.62
C LEU A 183 16.49 -8.71 4.27
N GLU A 184 17.26 -9.45 3.47
CA GLU A 184 18.57 -9.02 2.98
C GLU A 184 18.43 -8.44 1.57
N ILE A 185 18.03 -7.17 1.46
CA ILE A 185 17.73 -6.48 0.18
C ILE A 185 18.87 -6.63 -0.85
N LYS A 186 20.13 -6.65 -0.40
CA LYS A 186 21.33 -6.82 -1.26
C LYS A 186 21.42 -8.20 -1.93
N ILE A 187 20.75 -9.21 -1.37
CA ILE A 187 20.65 -10.56 -1.94
C ILE A 187 19.32 -10.68 -2.70
N ASP A 188 18.24 -10.16 -2.13
CA ASP A 188 16.90 -10.33 -2.68
C ASP A 188 16.71 -9.68 -4.06
N ILE A 189 17.12 -8.41 -4.21
CA ILE A 189 16.94 -7.67 -5.48
C ILE A 189 17.69 -8.34 -6.64
N PRO A 190 18.99 -8.71 -6.52
CA PRO A 190 19.67 -9.44 -7.59
C PRO A 190 18.98 -10.77 -7.93
N ASN A 191 18.55 -11.54 -6.94
CA ASN A 191 17.83 -12.81 -7.19
C ASN A 191 16.53 -12.56 -7.98
N TYR A 192 15.77 -11.52 -7.60
CA TYR A 192 14.53 -11.10 -8.27
C TYR A 192 14.77 -10.66 -9.71
N LYS A 193 15.69 -9.72 -9.92
CA LYS A 193 15.95 -9.11 -11.24
C LYS A 193 16.64 -10.07 -12.21
N GLU A 194 17.63 -10.83 -11.73
CA GLU A 194 18.41 -11.73 -12.57
C GLU A 194 17.81 -13.14 -12.66
N ARG A 195 16.73 -13.41 -11.92
CA ARG A 195 16.10 -14.75 -11.81
C ARG A 195 17.10 -15.83 -11.38
N LYS A 196 18.03 -15.46 -10.49
CA LYS A 196 19.07 -16.35 -9.95
C LYS A 196 18.78 -16.69 -8.50
N GLY A 197 18.02 -17.75 -8.28
CA GLY A 197 17.70 -18.24 -6.94
C GLY A 197 16.36 -17.74 -6.41
N PHE A 198 16.12 -17.94 -5.12
CA PHE A 198 14.87 -17.55 -4.46
C PHE A 198 14.88 -16.06 -4.10
N SER A 199 13.74 -15.40 -4.29
CA SER A 199 13.51 -14.03 -3.84
C SER A 199 12.15 -13.90 -3.16
N PHE A 200 12.07 -13.11 -2.08
CA PHE A 200 10.80 -12.73 -1.47
C PHE A 200 10.05 -11.70 -2.31
N CYS A 201 10.72 -10.93 -3.18
CA CYS A 201 10.04 -10.08 -4.17
C CYS A 201 9.19 -10.87 -5.17
N ASP A 202 9.44 -12.17 -5.37
CA ASP A 202 8.54 -13.06 -6.13
C ASP A 202 7.27 -13.45 -5.35
N PHE A 203 7.24 -13.19 -4.05
CA PHE A 203 6.12 -13.44 -3.14
C PHE A 203 5.74 -12.17 -2.39
N PRO A 204 5.41 -11.08 -3.10
CA PRO A 204 5.38 -9.74 -2.50
C PRO A 204 4.29 -9.55 -1.43
N PHE A 205 3.30 -10.45 -1.37
CA PHE A 205 2.27 -10.44 -0.33
C PHE A 205 2.81 -10.76 1.08
N VAL A 206 4.02 -11.32 1.22
CA VAL A 206 4.65 -11.51 2.55
C VAL A 206 5.41 -10.29 3.05
N LEU A 207 5.68 -9.35 2.15
CA LEU A 207 6.41 -8.12 2.42
C LEU A 207 5.41 -7.02 2.79
N ASN A 208 5.67 -6.32 3.89
CA ASN A 208 4.86 -5.18 4.29
C ASN A 208 5.26 -3.90 3.51
N PRO A 209 4.44 -2.83 3.54
CA PRO A 209 4.72 -1.61 2.76
C PRO A 209 6.07 -0.97 3.10
N THR A 210 6.50 -1.04 4.36
CA THR A 210 7.79 -0.50 4.81
C THR A 210 8.96 -1.22 4.13
N ALA A 211 8.97 -2.55 4.13
CA ALA A 211 10.03 -3.34 3.50
C ALA A 211 10.07 -3.12 1.98
N LYS A 212 8.90 -3.02 1.33
CA LYS A 212 8.81 -2.70 -0.09
C LYS A 212 9.35 -1.31 -0.42
N ALA A 213 9.08 -0.31 0.42
CA ALA A 213 9.64 1.03 0.26
C ALA A 213 11.15 1.07 0.48
N ASP A 214 11.69 0.27 1.42
CA ASP A 214 13.13 0.13 1.59
C ASP A 214 13.80 -0.52 0.35
N ILE A 215 13.18 -1.55 -0.24
CA ILE A 215 13.61 -2.14 -1.52
C ILE A 215 13.69 -1.06 -2.60
N LEU A 216 12.59 -0.33 -2.79
CA LEU A 216 12.47 0.72 -3.81
C LEU A 216 13.50 1.84 -3.58
N LYS A 217 13.69 2.26 -2.33
CA LYS A 217 14.67 3.28 -1.95
C LYS A 217 16.10 2.83 -2.24
N VAL A 218 16.47 1.59 -1.91
CA VAL A 218 17.80 1.04 -2.21
C VAL A 218 18.07 1.03 -3.71
N GLU A 219 17.07 0.66 -4.51
CA GLU A 219 17.14 0.68 -5.97
C GLU A 219 17.30 2.10 -6.53
N SER A 220 16.47 3.06 -6.10
CA SER A 220 16.60 4.47 -6.51
C SER A 220 17.97 5.03 -6.14
N VAL A 221 18.48 4.76 -4.93
CA VAL A 221 19.81 5.20 -4.50
C VAL A 221 20.92 4.56 -5.34
N PHE A 222 20.77 3.29 -5.71
CA PHE A 222 21.73 2.63 -6.61
C PHE A 222 21.75 3.30 -7.98
N GLN A 223 20.57 3.60 -8.55
CA GLN A 223 20.44 4.29 -9.83
C GLN A 223 20.99 5.72 -9.78
N MET A 224 20.69 6.49 -8.73
CA MET A 224 21.26 7.83 -8.53
C MET A 224 22.79 7.80 -8.44
N ARG A 225 23.37 6.79 -7.76
CA ARG A 225 24.83 6.61 -7.67
C ARG A 225 25.44 6.25 -9.02
N HIS A 226 24.75 5.44 -9.81
CA HIS A 226 25.19 5.11 -11.15
C HIS A 226 25.21 6.36 -12.04
N GLU A 227 24.14 7.15 -12.06
CA GLU A 227 24.09 8.42 -12.81
C GLU A 227 25.13 9.44 -12.33
N LEU A 228 25.43 9.48 -11.01
CA LEU A 228 26.50 10.28 -10.45
C LEU A 228 27.87 9.88 -11.02
N GLN A 229 28.19 8.57 -11.04
CA GLN A 229 29.44 8.06 -11.59
C GLN A 229 29.55 8.34 -13.10
N ASP A 230 28.46 8.13 -13.84
CA ASP A 230 28.40 8.39 -15.28
C ASP A 230 28.53 9.88 -15.59
N ALA A 231 27.96 10.76 -14.77
CA ALA A 231 28.13 12.21 -14.90
C ALA A 231 29.59 12.63 -14.67
N PHE A 232 30.27 12.07 -13.66
CA PHE A 232 31.70 12.30 -13.45
C PHE A 232 32.54 11.79 -14.62
N PHE A 233 32.23 10.61 -15.15
CA PHE A 233 32.93 10.05 -16.30
C PHE A 233 32.74 10.93 -17.55
N ARG A 234 31.50 11.29 -17.88
CA ARG A 234 31.20 12.21 -19.00
C ARG A 234 31.90 13.56 -18.83
N ALA A 235 31.99 14.09 -17.61
CA ALA A 235 32.66 15.36 -17.35
C ALA A 235 34.16 15.35 -17.69
N LEU A 236 34.82 14.19 -17.64
CA LEU A 236 36.22 14.05 -18.05
C LEU A 236 36.42 14.19 -19.58
N PHE A 237 35.38 13.95 -20.39
CA PHE A 237 35.48 13.92 -21.86
C PHE A 237 34.70 15.05 -22.55
N GLU A 238 33.53 15.45 -22.02
CA GLU A 238 32.57 16.34 -22.67
C GLU A 238 32.43 17.71 -21.98
N GLY A 239 33.05 17.91 -20.81
CA GLY A 239 32.92 19.14 -20.02
C GLY A 239 31.80 19.07 -18.96
N VAL A 240 31.50 20.20 -18.30
CA VAL A 240 30.70 20.24 -17.06
C VAL A 240 29.27 19.73 -17.27
N ASN A 241 28.99 18.51 -16.83
CA ASN A 241 27.64 18.00 -16.62
C ASN A 241 27.34 17.98 -15.11
N SER A 242 26.21 18.56 -14.72
CA SER A 242 25.78 18.50 -13.31
C SER A 242 25.53 17.05 -12.89
N PRO A 243 26.11 16.58 -11.78
CA PRO A 243 25.84 15.27 -11.22
C PRO A 243 24.44 15.16 -10.57
N TYR A 244 23.76 16.29 -10.38
CA TYR A 244 22.45 16.38 -9.76
C TYR A 244 21.41 16.89 -10.75
N LEU A 245 20.14 16.52 -10.53
CA LEU A 245 19.00 17.17 -11.16
C LEU A 245 18.71 18.47 -10.39
N VAL A 246 19.29 19.57 -10.85
CA VAL A 246 19.10 20.89 -10.22
C VAL A 246 17.90 21.58 -10.84
N LEU A 247 16.96 22.00 -9.99
CA LEU A 247 15.81 22.84 -10.36
C LEU A 247 15.94 24.21 -9.68
N GLY A 248 16.07 25.27 -10.49
CA GLY A 248 16.06 26.65 -10.00
C GLY A 248 14.66 27.24 -10.09
N ILE A 249 13.99 27.45 -8.97
CA ILE A 249 12.56 27.75 -8.92
C ILE A 249 12.31 29.16 -8.37
N ARG A 250 11.50 29.95 -9.05
CA ARG A 250 10.95 31.20 -8.49
C ARG A 250 9.61 30.88 -7.82
N ARG A 251 9.40 31.35 -6.58
CA ARG A 251 8.20 31.02 -5.79
C ARG A 251 6.90 31.44 -6.46
N ASP A 252 6.92 32.55 -7.17
CA ASP A 252 5.81 33.15 -7.91
C ASP A 252 5.56 32.51 -9.30
N HIS A 253 6.43 31.59 -9.75
CA HIS A 253 6.36 30.95 -11.06
C HIS A 253 6.57 29.42 -10.97
N ILE A 254 6.30 28.81 -9.82
CA ILE A 254 6.73 27.45 -9.50
C ILE A 254 6.27 26.40 -10.52
N VAL A 255 5.01 26.42 -10.96
CA VAL A 255 4.52 25.47 -11.98
C VAL A 255 5.24 25.68 -13.31
N SER A 256 5.28 26.91 -13.82
CA SER A 256 5.88 27.21 -15.12
C SER A 256 7.39 26.93 -15.17
N ASP A 257 8.13 27.28 -14.10
CA ASP A 257 9.57 27.04 -14.01
C ASP A 257 9.86 25.53 -13.94
N THR A 258 9.03 24.78 -13.22
CA THR A 258 9.14 23.33 -13.10
C THR A 258 8.86 22.65 -14.44
N LEU A 259 7.75 23.01 -15.10
CA LEU A 259 7.38 22.46 -16.40
C LEU A 259 8.51 22.67 -17.42
N HIS A 260 8.93 23.93 -17.60
CA HIS A 260 9.94 24.29 -18.58
C HIS A 260 11.28 23.59 -18.35
N GLN A 261 11.70 23.45 -17.08
CA GLN A 261 12.97 22.80 -16.76
C GLN A 261 12.91 21.29 -16.91
N LEU A 262 11.84 20.63 -16.48
CA LEU A 262 11.71 19.18 -16.52
C LEU A 262 11.46 18.66 -17.94
N GLU A 263 10.73 19.39 -18.79
CA GLU A 263 10.52 19.03 -20.20
C GLU A 263 11.82 18.95 -21.00
N GLN A 264 12.84 19.71 -20.60
CA GLN A 264 14.15 19.72 -21.25
C GLN A 264 15.09 18.61 -20.74
N LYS A 265 14.69 17.85 -19.70
CA LYS A 265 15.53 16.81 -19.10
C LYS A 265 15.41 15.50 -19.85
N THR A 266 16.56 14.86 -20.04
CA THR A 266 16.58 13.48 -20.50
C THR A 266 16.19 12.54 -19.36
N ILE A 267 15.86 11.29 -19.69
CA ILE A 267 15.60 10.26 -18.67
C ILE A 267 16.77 10.07 -17.70
N HIS A 268 18.02 10.18 -18.18
CA HIS A 268 19.22 10.10 -17.34
C HIS A 268 19.30 11.26 -16.36
N ASP A 269 18.91 12.47 -16.79
CA ASP A 269 18.86 13.62 -15.89
C ASP A 269 17.79 13.45 -14.81
N LEU A 270 16.62 12.92 -15.16
CA LEU A 270 15.53 12.66 -14.21
C LEU A 270 15.91 11.63 -13.13
N LYS A 271 16.76 10.66 -13.49
CA LYS A 271 17.27 9.62 -12.58
C LYS A 271 18.42 10.08 -11.67
N LYS A 272 18.91 11.32 -11.80
CA LYS A 272 19.88 11.92 -10.86
C LYS A 272 19.19 12.30 -9.54
N GLN A 273 19.99 12.44 -8.48
CA GLN A 273 19.48 12.96 -7.22
C GLN A 273 18.96 14.40 -7.41
N LEU A 274 17.71 14.64 -7.01
CA LEU A 274 17.06 15.94 -7.07
C LEU A 274 17.75 16.93 -6.14
N ARG A 275 17.87 18.18 -6.58
CA ARG A 275 18.24 19.33 -5.74
C ARG A 275 17.41 20.54 -6.15
N VAL A 276 16.69 21.12 -5.20
CA VAL A 276 15.87 22.30 -5.46
C VAL A 276 16.54 23.54 -4.87
N GLN A 277 16.53 24.63 -5.64
CA GLN A 277 17.02 25.93 -5.21
C GLN A 277 15.98 27.00 -5.51
N PHE A 278 15.48 27.69 -4.48
CA PHE A 278 14.68 28.88 -4.67
C PHE A 278 15.56 30.06 -5.06
N VAL A 279 15.20 30.74 -6.14
CA VAL A 279 15.99 31.84 -6.70
C VAL A 279 16.02 33.01 -5.72
N GLY A 280 17.22 33.44 -5.32
CA GLY A 280 17.42 34.55 -4.39
C GLY A 280 17.43 34.16 -2.90
N GLU A 281 17.35 32.87 -2.59
CA GLU A 281 17.38 32.35 -1.21
C GLU A 281 18.68 31.60 -0.92
N GLU A 282 19.21 31.80 0.29
CA GLU A 282 20.32 31.00 0.81
C GLU A 282 19.77 29.73 1.45
N GLY A 283 20.02 28.57 0.82
CA GLY A 283 19.61 27.27 1.35
C GLY A 283 20.48 26.16 0.79
N VAL A 284 20.93 25.26 1.68
CA VAL A 284 21.54 23.98 1.29
C VAL A 284 20.46 22.92 1.39
N ASP A 285 20.18 22.25 0.28
CA ASP A 285 19.15 21.21 0.23
C ASP A 285 19.60 19.94 0.96
N GLU A 286 19.19 19.80 2.22
CA GLU A 286 19.29 18.56 3.02
C GLU A 286 17.94 17.83 3.13
N GLY A 287 16.99 18.10 2.21
CA GLY A 287 15.68 17.43 2.10
C GLY A 287 14.48 18.31 2.51
N GLY A 288 14.68 19.31 3.38
CA GLY A 288 13.61 20.26 3.76
C GLY A 288 13.13 21.12 2.58
N VAL A 289 14.06 21.55 1.72
CA VAL A 289 13.75 22.36 0.53
C VAL A 289 13.00 21.54 -0.52
N GLN A 290 13.35 20.26 -0.71
CA GLN A 290 12.60 19.35 -1.58
C GLN A 290 11.17 19.16 -1.10
N LYS A 291 10.99 18.90 0.20
CA LYS A 291 9.66 18.73 0.81
C LYS A 291 8.79 19.97 0.56
N GLU A 292 9.34 21.15 0.81
CA GLU A 292 8.65 22.43 0.56
C GLU A 292 8.28 22.61 -0.92
N PHE A 293 9.23 22.33 -1.82
CA PHE A 293 9.00 22.42 -3.26
C PHE A 293 7.82 21.55 -3.71
N PHE A 294 7.81 20.26 -3.31
CA PHE A 294 6.72 19.35 -3.63
C PHE A 294 5.38 19.84 -3.06
N GLN A 295 5.36 20.32 -1.81
CA GLN A 295 4.15 20.88 -1.20
C GLN A 295 3.60 22.07 -2.00
N LEU A 296 4.46 23.00 -2.42
CA LEU A 296 4.04 24.20 -3.14
C LEU A 296 3.54 23.88 -4.55
N VAL A 297 4.28 23.08 -5.33
CA VAL A 297 3.93 22.78 -6.72
C VAL A 297 2.68 21.92 -6.81
N ILE A 298 2.53 20.93 -5.92
CA ILE A 298 1.36 20.06 -5.89
C ILE A 298 0.13 20.84 -5.47
N ARG A 299 0.21 21.65 -4.41
CA ARG A 299 -0.90 22.51 -3.99
C ARG A 299 -1.35 23.43 -5.13
N GLU A 300 -0.41 23.96 -5.90
CA GLU A 300 -0.74 24.84 -7.01
C GLU A 300 -1.41 24.10 -8.19
N LEU A 301 -0.91 22.92 -8.58
CA LEU A 301 -1.49 22.12 -9.67
C LEU A 301 -2.91 21.61 -9.37
N PHE A 302 -3.20 21.35 -8.10
CA PHE A 302 -4.52 20.88 -7.64
C PHE A 302 -5.47 22.01 -7.24
N ASP A 303 -5.02 23.26 -7.34
CA ASP A 303 -5.87 24.43 -7.10
C ASP A 303 -6.97 24.52 -8.17
N PRO A 304 -8.24 24.73 -7.78
CA PRO A 304 -9.34 24.91 -8.72
C PRO A 304 -9.09 25.95 -9.82
N LYS A 305 -8.24 26.96 -9.58
CA LYS A 305 -7.87 27.99 -10.57
C LYS A 305 -7.19 27.42 -11.83
N TYR A 306 -6.47 26.30 -11.72
CA TYR A 306 -5.85 25.63 -12.86
C TYR A 306 -6.87 24.79 -13.65
N GLY A 307 -7.91 24.30 -12.96
CA GLY A 307 -9.00 23.51 -13.54
C GLY A 307 -8.59 22.09 -13.95
N MET A 308 -7.44 21.60 -13.49
CA MET A 308 -6.93 20.27 -13.83
C MET A 308 -7.64 19.15 -13.04
N PHE A 309 -7.89 19.40 -11.77
CA PHE A 309 -8.50 18.45 -10.85
C PHE A 309 -9.68 19.11 -10.11
N LYS A 310 -10.72 18.32 -9.83
CA LYS A 310 -11.88 18.70 -9.02
C LYS A 310 -11.89 17.83 -7.76
N MET A 311 -12.01 18.48 -6.60
CA MET A 311 -12.23 17.80 -5.33
C MET A 311 -13.72 17.50 -5.17
N ASN A 312 -14.06 16.27 -4.80
CA ASN A 312 -15.41 15.95 -4.32
C ASN A 312 -15.55 16.40 -2.86
N GLU A 313 -16.65 17.09 -2.53
CA GLU A 313 -16.83 17.69 -1.20
C GLU A 313 -17.01 16.65 -0.08
N GLU A 314 -17.69 15.53 -0.37
CA GLU A 314 -17.98 14.48 0.60
C GLU A 314 -16.76 13.57 0.83
N SER A 315 -16.14 13.08 -0.24
CA SER A 315 -14.98 12.18 -0.13
C SER A 315 -13.67 12.91 0.11
N ARG A 316 -13.60 14.22 -0.18
CA ARG A 316 -12.38 15.05 -0.17
C ARG A 316 -11.30 14.57 -1.14
N LEU A 317 -11.66 13.69 -2.09
CA LEU A 317 -10.76 13.14 -3.09
C LEU A 317 -10.73 14.03 -4.34
N TYR A 318 -9.54 14.22 -4.89
CA TYR A 318 -9.31 14.90 -6.16
C TYR A 318 -9.41 13.92 -7.33
N TRP A 319 -10.06 14.35 -8.40
CA TRP A 319 -10.13 13.62 -9.67
C TRP A 319 -9.94 14.54 -10.85
N PHE A 320 -9.54 13.99 -11.99
CA PHE A 320 -9.35 14.74 -13.23
C PHE A 320 -10.64 15.47 -13.62
N THR A 321 -10.52 16.74 -14.01
CA THR A 321 -11.61 17.49 -14.63
C THR A 321 -11.73 17.06 -16.09
N PRO A 322 -12.87 16.50 -16.54
CA PRO A 322 -13.08 16.17 -17.94
C PRO A 322 -12.99 17.42 -18.83
N ASN A 323 -12.34 17.33 -19.98
CA ASN A 323 -12.32 18.42 -20.97
C ASN A 323 -12.96 17.99 -22.30
N PRO A 324 -14.29 17.99 -22.40
CA PRO A 324 -15.01 17.54 -23.60
C PRO A 324 -14.83 18.49 -24.80
N ALA A 325 -14.50 19.76 -24.57
CA ALA A 325 -14.35 20.76 -25.63
C ALA A 325 -13.11 20.54 -26.52
N GLN A 326 -12.13 19.75 -26.07
CA GLN A 326 -10.82 19.57 -26.73
C GLN A 326 -10.04 20.88 -27.01
N ASP A 327 -10.51 22.04 -26.55
CA ASP A 327 -9.92 23.35 -26.82
C ASP A 327 -8.58 23.60 -26.10
N ARG A 328 -8.20 22.73 -25.14
CA ARG A 328 -6.86 22.72 -24.54
C ARG A 328 -6.06 21.56 -25.12
N ASP A 329 -5.33 21.80 -26.19
CA ASP A 329 -4.39 20.81 -26.76
C ASP A 329 -3.22 20.47 -25.81
N SER A 330 -2.99 21.26 -24.74
CA SER A 330 -1.93 20.98 -23.77
C SER A 330 -2.39 19.99 -22.69
N THR A 331 -1.83 18.80 -22.72
CA THR A 331 -1.84 17.83 -21.61
C THR A 331 -0.53 17.86 -20.80
N ALA A 332 0.34 18.84 -21.05
CA ALA A 332 1.69 18.94 -20.49
C ALA A 332 1.67 19.03 -18.97
N GLU A 333 0.71 19.77 -18.40
CA GLU A 333 0.56 19.91 -16.96
C GLU A 333 0.12 18.61 -16.29
N PHE A 334 -0.72 17.79 -16.94
CA PHE A 334 -1.08 16.46 -16.43
C PHE A 334 0.13 15.52 -16.44
N ARG A 335 0.92 15.56 -17.53
CA ARG A 335 2.20 14.86 -17.59
C ARG A 335 3.17 15.32 -16.51
N LEU A 336 3.26 16.62 -16.25
CA LEU A 336 4.06 17.16 -15.16
C LEU A 336 3.60 16.64 -13.80
N ALA A 337 2.28 16.65 -13.53
CA ALA A 337 1.74 16.12 -12.29
C ALA A 337 2.13 14.64 -12.09
N GLY A 338 2.01 13.82 -13.13
CA GLY A 338 2.46 12.44 -13.12
C GLY A 338 3.96 12.31 -12.84
N LEU A 339 4.79 13.11 -13.52
CA LEU A 339 6.24 13.13 -13.32
C LEU A 339 6.64 13.56 -11.90
N LEU A 340 5.93 14.52 -11.32
CA LEU A 340 6.16 14.96 -9.94
C LEU A 340 5.85 13.84 -8.93
N LEU A 341 4.79 13.07 -9.14
CA LEU A 341 4.53 11.87 -8.33
C LEU A 341 5.65 10.84 -8.48
N GLY A 342 6.12 10.59 -9.71
CA GLY A 342 7.25 9.70 -9.97
C GLY A 342 8.54 10.17 -9.28
N LEU A 343 8.83 11.48 -9.35
CA LEU A 343 9.98 12.09 -8.66
C LEU A 343 9.86 11.99 -7.14
N ALA A 344 8.67 12.18 -6.58
CA ALA A 344 8.43 12.05 -5.15
C ALA A 344 8.71 10.62 -4.68
N VAL A 345 8.17 9.62 -5.37
CA VAL A 345 8.45 8.20 -5.11
C VAL A 345 9.95 7.90 -5.22
N TYR A 346 10.59 8.33 -6.31
CA TYR A 346 12.00 8.07 -6.58
C TYR A 346 12.93 8.68 -5.51
N ASN A 347 12.56 9.84 -4.96
CA ASN A 347 13.31 10.53 -3.90
C ASN A 347 12.80 10.20 -2.48
N SER A 348 11.86 9.26 -2.32
CA SER A 348 11.26 8.89 -1.02
C SER A 348 10.61 10.05 -0.27
N VAL A 349 9.91 10.93 -1.01
CA VAL A 349 9.16 12.07 -0.47
C VAL A 349 7.66 11.75 -0.51
N ILE A 350 6.99 11.92 0.63
CA ILE A 350 5.52 11.83 0.70
C ILE A 350 4.88 13.14 0.24
N LEU A 351 3.74 13.02 -0.42
CA LEU A 351 2.94 14.13 -0.93
C LEU A 351 1.66 14.29 -0.12
N ASP A 352 1.29 15.53 0.17
CA ASP A 352 0.01 15.84 0.80
C ASP A 352 -1.10 15.83 -0.26
N LEU A 353 -1.51 14.63 -0.65
CA LEU A 353 -2.48 14.39 -1.72
C LEU A 353 -3.57 13.41 -1.29
N HIS A 354 -4.77 13.66 -1.80
CA HIS A 354 -5.96 12.85 -1.54
C HIS A 354 -6.54 12.38 -2.88
N LEU A 355 -6.04 11.25 -3.38
CA LEU A 355 -6.43 10.67 -4.67
C LEU A 355 -7.15 9.33 -4.43
N PRO A 356 -8.18 8.99 -5.22
CA PRO A 356 -8.92 7.74 -5.04
C PRO A 356 -8.07 6.52 -5.40
N LEU A 357 -8.42 5.36 -4.84
CA LEU A 357 -7.78 4.07 -5.14
C LEU A 357 -7.85 3.74 -6.65
N ALA A 358 -8.88 4.26 -7.32
CA ALA A 358 -9.04 4.19 -8.76
C ALA A 358 -7.79 4.64 -9.54
N LEU A 359 -7.11 5.70 -9.08
CA LEU A 359 -5.91 6.21 -9.75
C LEU A 359 -4.79 5.17 -9.74
N TYR A 360 -4.48 4.63 -8.56
CA TYR A 360 -3.39 3.67 -8.39
C TYR A 360 -3.68 2.35 -9.10
N LYS A 361 -4.93 1.89 -9.07
CA LYS A 361 -5.37 0.74 -9.88
C LYS A 361 -5.13 0.98 -11.37
N LYS A 362 -5.52 2.14 -11.91
CA LYS A 362 -5.30 2.46 -13.33
C LYS A 362 -3.82 2.56 -13.68
N LEU A 363 -2.98 3.14 -12.82
CA LEU A 363 -1.52 3.18 -13.03
C LEU A 363 -0.91 1.77 -13.11
N MET A 364 -1.48 0.81 -12.38
CA MET A 364 -1.08 -0.61 -12.42
C MET A 364 -1.78 -1.42 -13.53
N GLY A 365 -2.60 -0.79 -14.37
CA GLY A 365 -3.38 -1.49 -15.40
C GLY A 365 -4.50 -2.38 -14.86
N ILE A 366 -4.94 -2.16 -13.62
CA ILE A 366 -6.06 -2.86 -12.99
C ILE A 366 -7.37 -2.13 -13.34
N GLU A 367 -8.38 -2.90 -13.74
CA GLU A 367 -9.70 -2.36 -14.05
C GLU A 367 -10.39 -1.76 -12.81
N VAL A 368 -11.13 -0.68 -13.04
CA VAL A 368 -11.87 0.06 -12.02
C VAL A 368 -13.35 0.09 -12.37
N GLY A 369 -14.22 0.07 -11.36
CA GLY A 369 -15.66 0.01 -11.56
C GLY A 369 -16.46 0.74 -10.49
N ILE A 370 -17.64 0.22 -10.20
CA ILE A 370 -18.59 0.83 -9.26
C ILE A 370 -18.00 1.03 -7.84
N PRO A 371 -17.23 0.08 -7.26
CA PRO A 371 -16.65 0.29 -5.93
C PRO A 371 -15.73 1.51 -5.88
N GLU A 372 -14.88 1.68 -6.89
CA GLU A 372 -13.99 2.83 -7.01
C GLU A 372 -14.76 4.13 -7.28
N LEU A 373 -15.81 4.08 -8.12
CA LEU A 373 -16.67 5.24 -8.36
C LEU A 373 -17.33 5.70 -7.07
N LYS A 374 -17.82 4.77 -6.24
CA LYS A 374 -18.44 5.08 -4.95
C LYS A 374 -17.45 5.64 -3.94
N GLN A 375 -16.18 5.23 -4.00
CA GLN A 375 -15.14 5.86 -3.18
C GLN A 375 -14.91 7.32 -3.61
N LEU A 376 -14.79 7.54 -4.92
CA LEU A 376 -14.56 8.86 -5.50
C LEU A 376 -15.75 9.81 -5.26
N ASP A 377 -16.96 9.38 -5.62
CA ASP A 377 -18.21 10.12 -5.46
C ASP A 377 -19.24 9.24 -4.72
N PRO A 378 -19.28 9.34 -3.37
CA PRO A 378 -20.16 8.52 -2.56
C PRO A 378 -21.65 8.77 -2.83
N GLN A 379 -22.02 10.01 -3.17
CA GLN A 379 -23.39 10.35 -3.50
C GLN A 379 -23.82 9.68 -4.80
N LEU A 380 -23.03 9.81 -5.87
CA LEU A 380 -23.28 9.15 -7.15
C LEU A 380 -23.33 7.62 -6.98
N GLY A 381 -22.35 7.05 -6.27
CA GLY A 381 -22.30 5.61 -6.00
C GLY A 381 -23.58 5.10 -5.30
N ARG A 382 -24.04 5.78 -4.24
CA ARG A 382 -25.30 5.44 -3.56
C ARG A 382 -26.51 5.56 -4.47
N ASN A 383 -26.54 6.55 -5.36
CA ASN A 383 -27.66 6.74 -6.29
C ASN A 383 -27.71 5.62 -7.35
N LEU A 384 -26.56 5.20 -7.88
CA LEU A 384 -26.49 4.08 -8.81
C LEU A 384 -26.87 2.74 -8.14
N GLU A 385 -26.46 2.52 -6.89
CA GLU A 385 -26.90 1.35 -6.11
C GLU A 385 -28.42 1.34 -5.85
N LYS A 386 -29.01 2.52 -5.58
CA LYS A 386 -30.46 2.66 -5.46
C LYS A 386 -31.17 2.33 -6.77
N LEU A 387 -30.63 2.76 -7.92
CA LEU A 387 -31.17 2.42 -9.24
C LEU A 387 -31.16 0.90 -9.48
N LEU A 388 -30.08 0.22 -9.12
CA LEU A 388 -29.97 -1.24 -9.24
C LEU A 388 -30.96 -2.01 -8.36
N THR A 389 -31.34 -1.45 -7.21
CA THR A 389 -32.24 -2.10 -6.24
C THR A 389 -33.69 -1.62 -6.32
N PHE A 390 -33.97 -0.63 -7.17
CA PHE A 390 -35.31 -0.08 -7.35
C PHE A 390 -36.30 -1.15 -7.82
N GLN A 391 -37.48 -1.17 -7.19
CA GLN A 391 -38.53 -2.18 -7.42
C GLN A 391 -39.65 -1.69 -8.35
N GLY A 392 -39.74 -0.38 -8.61
CA GLY A 392 -40.73 0.21 -9.51
C GLY A 392 -40.33 0.12 -10.99
N ASP A 393 -41.14 0.75 -11.84
CA ASP A 393 -40.82 0.94 -13.25
C ASP A 393 -39.72 2.00 -13.39
N VAL A 394 -38.52 1.57 -13.77
CA VAL A 394 -37.36 2.43 -13.89
C VAL A 394 -37.55 3.46 -15.01
N GLN A 395 -38.19 3.08 -16.12
CA GLN A 395 -38.33 3.98 -17.24
C GLN A 395 -39.31 5.12 -16.89
N ALA A 396 -40.42 4.80 -16.24
CA ALA A 396 -41.43 5.78 -15.86
C ALA A 396 -40.98 6.75 -14.75
N GLU A 397 -40.15 6.29 -13.81
CA GLU A 397 -39.69 7.10 -12.67
C GLU A 397 -38.50 7.99 -13.04
N PHE A 398 -37.52 7.47 -13.78
CA PHE A 398 -36.26 8.16 -14.03
C PHE A 398 -36.21 8.88 -15.37
N ASP A 399 -36.91 8.38 -16.39
CA ASP A 399 -36.91 8.89 -17.78
C ASP A 399 -35.51 9.30 -18.31
N GLN A 400 -34.50 8.50 -17.98
CA GLN A 400 -33.10 8.79 -18.28
C GLN A 400 -32.69 8.07 -19.58
N PRO A 401 -32.21 8.78 -20.62
CA PRO A 401 -31.57 8.12 -21.77
C PRO A 401 -30.18 7.58 -21.38
N PHE A 402 -29.55 6.77 -22.23
CA PHE A 402 -28.17 6.31 -22.08
C PHE A 402 -27.16 7.44 -22.36
N GLN A 403 -27.30 8.55 -21.63
CA GLN A 403 -26.47 9.73 -21.67
C GLN A 403 -26.07 10.17 -20.25
N VAL A 404 -25.01 10.96 -20.17
CA VAL A 404 -24.52 11.56 -18.93
C VAL A 404 -24.14 13.01 -19.18
N ASP A 405 -24.43 13.85 -18.19
CA ASP A 405 -24.04 15.25 -18.18
C ASP A 405 -22.72 15.43 -17.43
N LEU A 406 -21.77 16.08 -18.07
CA LEU A 406 -20.47 16.45 -17.50
C LEU A 406 -20.41 17.96 -17.31
N GLU A 407 -20.12 18.40 -16.10
CA GLU A 407 -19.80 19.79 -15.83
C GLU A 407 -18.30 20.03 -16.02
N SER A 408 -17.94 20.95 -16.91
CA SER A 408 -16.56 21.39 -17.14
C SER A 408 -16.51 22.90 -17.35
N PHE A 409 -15.69 23.61 -16.56
CA PHE A 409 -15.57 25.08 -16.58
C PHE A 409 -16.91 25.84 -16.52
N GLY A 410 -17.86 25.34 -15.72
CA GLY A 410 -19.19 25.95 -15.56
C GLY A 410 -20.13 25.73 -16.75
N GLN A 411 -19.76 24.87 -17.70
CA GLN A 411 -20.60 24.44 -18.82
C GLN A 411 -20.95 22.96 -18.69
N ILE A 412 -22.16 22.59 -19.14
CA ILE A 412 -22.65 21.21 -19.11
C ILE A 412 -22.53 20.62 -20.51
N TYR A 413 -21.94 19.43 -20.59
CA TYR A 413 -21.74 18.66 -21.81
C TYR A 413 -22.42 17.31 -21.67
N THR A 414 -23.40 17.03 -22.53
CA THR A 414 -24.09 15.74 -22.55
C THR A 414 -23.37 14.78 -23.49
N SER A 415 -23.07 13.57 -23.01
CA SER A 415 -22.38 12.52 -23.77
C SER A 415 -23.17 11.22 -23.79
N ASP A 416 -23.25 10.59 -24.95
CA ASP A 416 -23.80 9.24 -25.11
C ASP A 416 -22.88 8.19 -24.46
N LEU A 417 -23.44 7.35 -23.58
CA LEU A 417 -22.72 6.24 -22.94
C LEU A 417 -22.49 5.05 -23.91
N LYS A 418 -23.31 4.97 -24.95
CA LYS A 418 -23.21 4.00 -26.05
C LYS A 418 -23.79 4.59 -27.34
N PRO A 419 -23.50 4.02 -28.52
CA PRO A 419 -23.98 4.57 -29.79
C PRO A 419 -25.50 4.78 -29.79
N MET A 420 -25.95 5.98 -30.18
CA MET A 420 -27.36 6.39 -30.16
C MET A 420 -27.97 6.38 -28.76
N GLY A 421 -27.18 6.68 -27.73
CA GLY A 421 -27.58 6.64 -26.32
C GLY A 421 -28.75 7.56 -26.01
N SER A 422 -28.83 8.71 -26.68
CA SER A 422 -29.98 9.63 -26.65
C SER A 422 -31.33 8.98 -27.02
N ASN A 423 -31.34 7.93 -27.83
CA ASN A 423 -32.55 7.24 -28.29
C ASN A 423 -32.87 5.97 -27.49
N ILE A 424 -32.04 5.62 -26.49
CA ILE A 424 -32.18 4.40 -25.71
C ILE A 424 -32.52 4.80 -24.29
N HIS A 425 -33.74 4.50 -23.84
CA HIS A 425 -34.17 4.79 -22.48
C HIS A 425 -33.71 3.72 -21.48
N LEU A 426 -33.41 4.16 -20.27
CA LEU A 426 -33.13 3.32 -19.12
C LEU A 426 -34.40 2.57 -18.69
N THR A 427 -34.27 1.26 -18.51
CA THR A 427 -35.34 0.34 -18.10
C THR A 427 -34.83 -0.63 -17.04
N ASN A 428 -35.74 -1.40 -16.43
CA ASN A 428 -35.38 -2.43 -15.46
C ASN A 428 -34.42 -3.50 -16.04
N ASP A 429 -34.54 -3.81 -17.33
CA ASP A 429 -33.75 -4.86 -17.99
C ASP A 429 -32.32 -4.39 -18.32
N ASN A 430 -32.15 -3.11 -18.63
CA ASN A 430 -30.86 -2.56 -19.08
C ASN A 430 -30.12 -1.73 -18.02
N ARG A 431 -30.68 -1.56 -16.81
CA ARG A 431 -30.08 -0.76 -15.74
C ARG A 431 -28.67 -1.19 -15.31
N HIS A 432 -28.37 -2.49 -15.36
CA HIS A 432 -27.03 -2.98 -15.03
C HIS A 432 -26.00 -2.48 -16.07
N GLU A 433 -26.34 -2.60 -17.36
CA GLU A 433 -25.52 -2.08 -18.46
C GLU A 433 -25.33 -0.56 -18.33
N PHE A 434 -26.40 0.18 -18.00
CA PHE A 434 -26.32 1.63 -17.79
C PHE A 434 -25.32 1.99 -16.69
N VAL A 435 -25.41 1.35 -15.52
CA VAL A 435 -24.52 1.63 -14.39
C VAL A 435 -23.07 1.26 -14.71
N ASP A 436 -22.83 0.11 -15.36
CA ASP A 436 -21.49 -0.31 -15.77
C ASP A 436 -20.87 0.68 -16.78
N LEU A 437 -21.66 1.11 -17.76
CA LEU A 437 -21.22 2.11 -18.75
C LEU A 437 -20.98 3.48 -18.11
N TYR A 438 -21.81 3.90 -17.15
CA TYR A 438 -21.64 5.15 -16.42
C TYR A 438 -20.32 5.15 -15.65
N ALA A 439 -20.04 4.09 -14.89
CA ALA A 439 -18.78 3.96 -14.16
C ALA A 439 -17.58 3.93 -15.09
N LYS A 440 -17.66 3.17 -16.19
CA LYS A 440 -16.61 3.12 -17.21
C LYS A 440 -16.37 4.49 -17.84
N PHE A 441 -17.43 5.26 -18.10
CA PHE A 441 -17.33 6.59 -18.67
C PHE A 441 -16.60 7.54 -17.73
N VAL A 442 -17.08 7.69 -16.49
CA VAL A 442 -16.51 8.63 -15.49
C VAL A 442 -15.06 8.29 -15.12
N LEU A 443 -14.75 7.01 -14.92
CA LEU A 443 -13.42 6.60 -14.44
C LEU A 443 -12.41 6.40 -15.57
N ASN A 444 -12.83 6.34 -16.83
CA ASN A 444 -11.93 6.06 -17.95
C ASN A 444 -12.14 6.97 -19.17
N GLN A 445 -13.33 6.95 -19.77
CA GLN A 445 -13.52 7.58 -21.09
C GLN A 445 -13.49 9.11 -21.03
N SER A 446 -14.10 9.71 -20.01
CA SER A 446 -14.20 11.17 -19.87
C SER A 446 -12.87 11.87 -19.57
N ILE A 447 -11.86 11.12 -19.12
CA ILE A 447 -10.57 11.62 -18.64
C ILE A 447 -9.38 10.96 -19.34
N GLN A 448 -9.63 10.26 -20.46
CA GLN A 448 -8.65 9.37 -21.07
C GLN A 448 -7.37 10.10 -21.48
N LYS A 449 -7.49 11.29 -22.08
CA LYS A 449 -6.33 12.07 -22.56
C LYS A 449 -5.49 12.59 -21.40
N GLU A 450 -6.15 13.11 -20.37
CA GLU A 450 -5.56 13.68 -19.16
C GLU A 450 -4.84 12.60 -18.35
N PHE A 451 -5.49 11.46 -18.15
CA PHE A 451 -4.90 10.34 -17.44
C PHE A 451 -3.74 9.70 -18.21
N GLU A 452 -3.82 9.59 -19.54
CA GLU A 452 -2.72 9.03 -20.32
C GLU A 452 -1.45 9.89 -20.21
N ALA A 453 -1.59 11.22 -20.31
CA ALA A 453 -0.47 12.14 -20.12
C ALA A 453 0.10 12.03 -18.70
N PHE A 454 -0.76 11.98 -17.69
CA PHE A 454 -0.36 11.76 -16.30
C PHE A 454 0.39 10.44 -16.11
N ARG A 455 -0.13 9.33 -16.67
CA ARG A 455 0.51 8.02 -16.63
C ARG A 455 1.89 8.07 -17.29
N GLU A 456 2.00 8.68 -18.46
CA GLU A 456 3.27 8.83 -19.16
C GLU A 456 4.31 9.54 -18.28
N GLY A 457 3.93 10.62 -17.61
CA GLY A 457 4.81 11.33 -16.68
C GLY A 457 5.27 10.45 -15.51
N PHE A 458 4.35 9.71 -14.90
CA PHE A 458 4.62 8.82 -13.76
C PHE A 458 5.56 7.66 -14.14
N GLU A 459 5.32 7.05 -15.29
CA GLU A 459 6.07 5.88 -15.77
C GLU A 459 7.54 6.20 -16.06
N LEU A 460 7.89 7.45 -16.41
CA LEU A 460 9.28 7.86 -16.66
C LEU A 460 10.25 7.44 -15.55
N LEU A 461 9.84 7.51 -14.28
CA LEU A 461 10.70 7.14 -13.15
C LEU A 461 10.32 5.82 -12.50
N CYS A 462 9.08 5.38 -12.64
CA CYS A 462 8.56 4.22 -11.90
C CYS A 462 8.62 2.91 -12.70
N GLN A 463 8.67 2.93 -14.03
CA GLN A 463 8.52 1.74 -14.88
C GLN A 463 9.59 0.65 -14.66
N ASP A 464 10.85 1.06 -14.42
CA ASP A 464 11.98 0.13 -14.27
C ASP A 464 12.23 -0.34 -12.83
N ASN A 465 11.39 0.12 -11.88
CA ASN A 465 11.63 -0.06 -10.46
C ASN A 465 10.78 -1.19 -9.87
N ALA A 466 11.09 -1.55 -8.62
CA ALA A 466 10.38 -2.51 -7.80
C ALA A 466 8.94 -2.08 -7.45
N ILE A 467 8.40 -1.00 -8.03
CA ILE A 467 7.02 -0.54 -7.78
C ILE A 467 5.97 -1.62 -8.11
N ASN A 468 6.30 -2.54 -9.02
CA ASN A 468 5.44 -3.65 -9.42
C ASN A 468 5.19 -4.69 -8.30
N ILE A 469 5.96 -4.66 -7.19
CA ILE A 469 5.72 -5.52 -6.03
C ILE A 469 4.66 -4.97 -5.07
N PHE A 470 4.19 -3.74 -5.29
CA PHE A 470 3.18 -3.10 -4.46
C PHE A 470 1.77 -3.44 -4.96
N ARG A 471 0.81 -3.45 -4.03
CA ARG A 471 -0.63 -3.38 -4.31
C ARG A 471 -1.06 -1.91 -4.47
N PRO A 472 -2.20 -1.63 -5.13
CA PRO A 472 -2.71 -0.26 -5.28
C PRO A 472 -2.81 0.50 -3.96
N GLU A 473 -3.27 -0.16 -2.90
CA GLU A 473 -3.40 0.41 -1.55
C GLU A 473 -2.03 0.77 -0.96
N GLU A 474 -1.00 -0.02 -1.26
CA GLU A 474 0.37 0.24 -0.78
C GLU A 474 1.05 1.35 -1.59
N ILE A 475 0.72 1.51 -2.89
CA ILE A 475 1.18 2.65 -3.70
C ILE A 475 0.57 3.95 -3.16
N GLU A 476 -0.71 3.95 -2.77
CA GLU A 476 -1.31 5.10 -2.08
C GLU A 476 -0.51 5.44 -0.82
N GLN A 477 -0.23 4.45 0.04
CA GLN A 477 0.53 4.68 1.27
C GLN A 477 1.95 5.16 1.01
N LEU A 478 2.58 4.68 -0.07
CA LEU A 478 3.92 5.10 -0.48
C LEU A 478 3.95 6.58 -0.89
N ILE A 479 2.93 7.02 -1.63
CA ILE A 479 2.86 8.39 -2.17
C ILE A 479 2.31 9.36 -1.14
N CYS A 480 1.19 9.04 -0.50
CA CYS A 480 0.43 9.94 0.36
C CYS A 480 0.73 9.76 1.85
N GLY A 481 1.38 8.65 2.24
CA GLY A 481 1.49 8.26 3.64
C GLY A 481 0.27 7.49 4.16
N SER A 482 0.40 6.98 5.38
CA SER A 482 -0.59 6.15 6.08
C SER A 482 -1.57 6.99 6.90
N SER A 483 -2.85 6.63 6.87
CA SER A 483 -3.87 7.19 7.76
C SER A 483 -3.87 6.53 9.15
N ASP A 484 -3.06 5.50 9.39
CA ASP A 484 -2.94 4.88 10.71
C ASP A 484 -1.98 5.69 11.60
N LEU A 485 -2.55 6.31 12.64
CA LEU A 485 -1.88 7.32 13.46
C LEU A 485 -1.65 6.81 14.89
N ASP A 486 -0.52 6.12 15.10
CA ASP A 486 -0.05 5.73 16.44
C ASP A 486 0.69 6.89 17.14
N PHE A 487 -0.05 7.69 17.91
CA PHE A 487 0.50 8.82 18.67
C PHE A 487 1.37 8.38 19.86
N GLU A 488 1.22 7.15 20.34
CA GLU A 488 2.12 6.58 21.35
C GLU A 488 3.50 6.32 20.75
N ALA A 489 3.54 5.84 19.50
CA ALA A 489 4.78 5.72 18.75
C ALA A 489 5.42 7.08 18.46
N LEU A 490 4.62 8.09 18.12
CA LEU A 490 5.10 9.47 17.91
C LEU A 490 5.77 10.03 19.17
N GLU A 491 5.13 9.90 20.33
CA GLU A 491 5.69 10.37 21.61
C GLU A 491 7.04 9.73 21.90
N ARG A 492 7.15 8.40 21.70
CA ARG A 492 8.40 7.66 21.95
C ARG A 492 9.55 8.10 21.06
N SER A 493 9.28 8.55 19.83
CA SER A 493 10.31 9.00 18.87
C SER A 493 10.53 10.51 18.85
N THR A 494 9.77 11.28 19.63
CA THR A 494 9.85 12.75 19.63
C THR A 494 11.16 13.25 20.23
N VAL A 495 11.78 14.21 19.54
CA VAL A 495 12.97 14.93 20.02
C VAL A 495 12.55 16.24 20.68
N TYR A 496 13.17 16.55 21.81
CA TYR A 496 12.91 17.78 22.56
C TYR A 496 14.11 18.71 22.45
N ASP A 497 13.86 19.99 22.17
CA ASP A 497 14.91 21.00 22.01
C ASP A 497 14.64 22.24 22.90
N GLY A 498 15.68 23.03 23.15
CA GLY A 498 15.62 24.22 24.01
C GLY A 498 15.68 23.90 25.50
N GLY A 499 16.34 22.79 25.86
CA GLY A 499 16.55 22.36 27.24
C GLY A 499 15.40 21.53 27.85
N TRP A 500 14.38 21.22 27.05
CA TRP A 500 13.33 20.29 27.46
C TRP A 500 13.73 18.83 27.28
N THR A 501 13.11 17.98 28.08
CA THR A 501 13.20 16.52 27.98
C THR A 501 11.81 15.93 28.14
N LYS A 502 11.67 14.62 27.93
CA LYS A 502 10.42 13.88 28.23
C LYS A 502 9.91 14.07 29.66
N ASP A 503 10.78 14.48 30.58
CA ASP A 503 10.46 14.67 32.00
C ASP A 503 10.03 16.09 32.36
N SER A 504 10.16 17.04 31.42
CA SER A 504 9.70 18.42 31.62
C SER A 504 8.18 18.47 31.79
N SER A 505 7.70 19.25 32.76
CA SER A 505 6.27 19.36 33.09
C SER A 505 5.41 19.75 31.88
N ILE A 506 5.87 20.73 31.09
CA ILE A 506 5.18 21.19 29.87
C ILE A 506 5.06 20.07 28.82
N ILE A 507 6.07 19.21 28.69
CA ILE A 507 6.09 18.09 27.74
C ILE A 507 5.11 17.00 28.18
N ARG A 508 5.09 16.66 29.48
CA ARG A 508 4.10 15.72 30.02
C ARG A 508 2.67 16.24 29.82
N HIS A 509 2.43 17.52 30.12
CA HIS A 509 1.13 18.14 29.88
C HIS A 509 0.75 18.12 28.39
N PHE A 510 1.71 18.37 27.49
CA PHE A 510 1.48 18.29 26.05
C PHE A 510 0.98 16.90 25.65
N TRP A 511 1.68 15.83 26.02
CA TRP A 511 1.28 14.48 25.64
C TRP A 511 -0.01 14.03 26.31
N GLU A 512 -0.25 14.38 27.57
CA GLU A 512 -1.56 14.16 28.20
C GLU A 512 -2.70 14.80 27.40
N ILE A 513 -2.54 16.04 26.95
CA ILE A 513 -3.53 16.73 26.12
C ILE A 513 -3.70 16.04 24.76
N VAL A 514 -2.60 15.69 24.10
CA VAL A 514 -2.61 15.08 22.76
C VAL A 514 -3.21 13.68 22.78
N HIS A 515 -3.00 12.89 23.84
CA HIS A 515 -3.63 11.57 23.96
C HIS A 515 -5.14 11.67 24.21
N GLU A 516 -5.58 12.74 24.87
CA GLU A 516 -7.01 13.06 25.06
C GLU A 516 -7.69 13.66 23.81
N PHE A 517 -6.93 14.05 22.78
CA PHE A 517 -7.51 14.58 21.53
C PHE A 517 -8.34 13.53 20.78
N THR A 518 -9.38 14.01 20.13
CA THR A 518 -10.13 13.26 19.11
C THR A 518 -9.22 12.93 17.93
N TYR A 519 -9.61 11.96 17.11
CA TYR A 519 -8.86 11.58 15.91
C TYR A 519 -8.69 12.78 14.94
N GLU A 520 -9.72 13.60 14.77
CA GLU A 520 -9.65 14.81 13.93
C GLU A 520 -8.70 15.88 14.49
N GLU A 521 -8.67 16.08 15.81
CA GLU A 521 -7.71 17.00 16.45
C GLU A 521 -6.28 16.49 16.32
N LYS A 522 -6.07 15.18 16.42
CA LYS A 522 -4.77 14.52 16.16
C LYS A 522 -4.30 14.77 14.72
N LYS A 523 -5.19 14.59 13.74
CA LYS A 523 -4.91 14.93 12.32
C LYS A 523 -4.53 16.40 12.14
N LYS A 524 -5.28 17.32 12.75
CA LYS A 524 -4.99 18.76 12.71
C LYS A 524 -3.65 19.12 13.34
N LEU A 525 -3.28 18.48 14.46
CA LEU A 525 -1.97 18.67 15.08
C LEU A 525 -0.84 18.20 14.15
N LEU A 526 -1.01 17.03 13.54
CA LEU A 526 -0.03 16.48 12.61
C LEU A 526 0.12 17.39 11.39
N PHE A 527 -0.99 17.86 10.82
CA PHE A 527 -1.00 18.81 9.72
C PHE A 527 -0.33 20.13 10.10
N PHE A 528 -0.69 20.70 11.25
CA PHE A 528 -0.13 21.94 11.76
C PHE A 528 1.39 21.87 11.89
N ALA A 529 1.93 20.74 12.37
CA ALA A 529 3.35 20.63 12.66
C ALA A 529 4.19 20.06 11.52
N THR A 530 3.59 19.33 10.57
CA THR A 530 4.32 18.60 9.52
C THR A 530 3.90 18.98 8.10
N GLY A 531 2.78 19.66 7.93
CA GLY A 531 2.16 19.94 6.63
C GLY A 531 1.51 18.73 5.97
N SER A 532 1.20 17.67 6.74
CA SER A 532 0.42 16.52 6.32
C SER A 532 -0.36 15.96 7.51
N ASP A 533 -1.58 15.47 7.27
CA ASP A 533 -2.39 14.78 8.28
C ASP A 533 -2.20 13.26 8.28
N ARG A 534 -1.21 12.75 7.52
CA ARG A 534 -0.85 11.35 7.38
C ARG A 534 0.54 11.05 7.95
N ALA A 535 0.73 9.81 8.40
CA ALA A 535 2.02 9.30 8.85
C ALA A 535 2.91 8.92 7.65
N PRO A 536 4.24 9.04 7.76
CA PRO A 536 5.15 8.42 6.80
C PRO A 536 4.95 6.90 6.72
N ILE A 537 5.47 6.28 5.66
CA ILE A 537 5.48 4.82 5.58
C ILE A 537 6.29 4.22 6.74
N GLY A 538 5.74 3.19 7.39
CA GLY A 538 6.25 2.67 8.66
C GLY A 538 5.72 3.38 9.92
N GLY A 539 4.80 4.33 9.77
CA GLY A 539 4.03 4.94 10.85
C GLY A 539 4.73 6.14 11.51
N LEU A 540 4.06 6.73 12.51
CA LEU A 540 4.49 7.97 13.15
C LEU A 540 5.85 7.87 13.88
N SER A 541 6.32 6.68 14.24
CA SER A 541 7.67 6.48 14.80
C SER A 541 8.80 6.90 13.85
N LYS A 542 8.54 6.92 12.54
CA LYS A 542 9.50 7.30 11.51
C LYS A 542 9.53 8.80 11.25
N LEU A 543 8.55 9.53 11.79
CA LEU A 543 8.53 10.98 11.71
C LEU A 543 9.50 11.56 12.74
N GLN A 544 10.50 12.32 12.26
CA GLN A 544 11.40 13.08 13.12
C GLN A 544 10.66 14.31 13.67
N PHE A 545 9.75 14.09 14.61
CA PHE A 545 8.97 15.15 15.25
C PHE A 545 9.79 15.84 16.34
N VAL A 546 9.86 17.16 16.28
CA VAL A 546 10.64 17.96 17.24
C VAL A 546 9.72 18.93 17.97
N ILE A 547 9.79 18.96 19.30
CA ILE A 547 9.15 19.99 20.12
C ILE A 547 10.24 20.90 20.68
N ALA A 548 10.25 22.15 20.24
CA ALA A 548 11.27 23.14 20.58
C ALA A 548 10.70 24.28 21.43
N LYS A 549 11.44 24.67 22.47
CA LYS A 549 11.10 25.82 23.31
C LYS A 549 11.22 27.13 22.54
N ASN A 550 10.15 27.90 22.50
CA ASN A 550 10.07 29.21 21.86
C ASN A 550 9.83 30.32 22.89
N GLY A 551 10.69 30.40 23.91
CA GLY A 551 10.62 31.44 24.96
C GLY A 551 9.80 31.06 26.20
N PRO A 552 9.68 32.00 27.17
CA PRO A 552 8.95 31.79 28.43
C PRO A 552 7.43 31.79 28.21
N ASP A 553 6.66 31.63 29.30
CA ASP A 553 5.21 31.79 29.28
C ASP A 553 4.79 33.09 28.57
N SER A 554 3.81 32.97 27.69
CA SER A 554 3.38 34.05 26.80
C SER A 554 1.94 33.82 26.36
N ASP A 555 1.31 34.82 25.76
CA ASP A 555 0.02 34.68 25.07
C ASP A 555 0.17 34.37 23.58
N ARG A 556 1.42 34.28 23.09
CA ARG A 556 1.69 33.81 21.73
C ARG A 556 1.14 32.39 21.54
N LEU A 557 0.56 32.15 20.38
CA LEU A 557 0.15 30.82 19.96
C LEU A 557 1.38 29.99 19.58
N PRO A 558 1.30 28.65 19.74
CA PRO A 558 2.20 27.72 19.07
C PRO A 558 2.41 28.08 17.59
N THR A 559 3.61 27.81 17.10
CA THR A 559 3.98 27.98 15.67
C THR A 559 4.70 26.72 15.21
N SER A 560 4.90 26.55 13.91
CA SER A 560 5.58 25.38 13.37
C SER A 560 6.51 25.72 12.21
N HIS A 561 7.51 24.86 12.02
CA HIS A 561 8.28 24.77 10.79
C HIS A 561 8.01 23.39 10.16
N THR A 562 6.97 23.31 9.33
CA THR A 562 6.47 22.07 8.71
C THR A 562 7.51 21.37 7.84
N CYS A 563 8.42 22.12 7.20
CA CYS A 563 9.52 21.55 6.41
C CYS A 563 10.48 20.69 7.25
N TYR A 564 10.58 20.99 8.55
CA TYR A 564 11.47 20.30 9.51
C TYR A 564 10.71 19.52 10.58
N ASN A 565 9.36 19.46 10.50
CA ASN A 565 8.48 18.84 11.49
C ASN A 565 8.70 19.38 12.93
N VAL A 566 9.00 20.67 13.06
CA VAL A 566 9.27 21.33 14.34
C VAL A 566 8.02 22.06 14.84
N LEU A 567 7.56 21.71 16.03
CA LEU A 567 6.54 22.41 16.79
C LEU A 567 7.21 23.35 17.81
N LEU A 568 6.93 24.64 17.72
CA LEU A 568 7.46 25.68 18.59
C LEU A 568 6.44 26.02 19.68
N LEU A 569 6.77 25.76 20.94
CA LEU A 569 5.90 26.01 22.09
C LEU A 569 6.52 27.03 23.05
N CYS A 570 5.71 27.96 23.55
CA CYS A 570 6.10 28.74 24.73
C CYS A 570 6.03 27.86 25.98
N GLU A 571 6.78 28.22 27.02
CA GLU A 571 6.75 27.54 28.32
C GLU A 571 5.51 27.93 29.13
N TYR A 572 4.32 27.53 28.68
CA TYR A 572 3.06 27.89 29.33
C TYR A 572 3.00 27.40 30.78
N ASN A 573 2.56 28.27 31.69
CA ASN A 573 2.60 27.99 33.12
C ASN A 573 1.51 27.01 33.62
N SER A 574 0.53 26.64 32.80
CA SER A 574 -0.52 25.69 33.17
C SER A 574 -0.94 24.78 32.01
N LYS A 575 -1.48 23.59 32.36
CA LYS A 575 -1.99 22.61 31.38
C LYS A 575 -3.19 23.19 30.62
N GLU A 576 -4.03 23.96 31.28
CA GLU A 576 -5.21 24.59 30.70
C GLU A 576 -4.83 25.62 29.62
N LYS A 577 -3.84 26.47 29.91
CA LYS A 577 -3.33 27.47 28.96
C LYS A 577 -2.67 26.79 27.76
N LEU A 578 -1.87 25.75 27.98
CA LEU A 578 -1.29 24.95 26.90
C LEU A 578 -2.39 24.35 26.01
N ARG A 579 -3.42 23.74 26.60
CA ARG A 579 -4.54 23.14 25.87
C ARG A 579 -5.27 24.16 25.01
N GLU A 580 -5.66 25.30 25.59
CA GLU A 580 -6.36 26.38 24.89
C GLU A 580 -5.53 26.89 23.70
N ARG A 581 -4.26 27.20 23.92
CA ARG A 581 -3.37 27.75 22.88
C ARG A 581 -3.08 26.73 21.78
N LEU A 582 -2.89 25.46 22.14
CA LEU A 582 -2.67 24.38 21.18
C LEU A 582 -3.91 24.14 20.31
N LEU A 583 -5.09 23.98 20.92
CA LEU A 583 -6.35 23.80 20.18
C LEU A 583 -6.67 24.98 19.27
N THR A 584 -6.41 26.20 19.74
CA THR A 584 -6.59 27.42 18.92
C THR A 584 -5.67 27.39 17.70
N SER A 585 -4.42 26.97 17.86
CA SER A 585 -3.47 26.96 16.74
C SER A 585 -3.83 25.92 15.69
N ILE A 586 -4.08 24.67 16.11
CA ILE A 586 -4.37 23.58 15.18
C ILE A 586 -5.73 23.75 14.49
N SER A 587 -6.69 24.46 15.11
CA SER A 587 -8.01 24.72 14.51
C SER A 587 -7.98 25.84 13.47
N ASN A 588 -6.96 26.71 13.49
CA ASN A 588 -6.82 27.84 12.56
C ASN A 588 -5.70 27.64 11.53
N ALA A 589 -5.10 26.44 11.47
CA ALA A 589 -3.98 26.13 10.59
C ALA A 589 -4.29 26.29 9.09
N GLU A 590 -5.53 26.03 8.66
CA GLU A 590 -5.97 26.17 7.27
C GLU A 590 -6.31 27.62 6.87
N GLY A 591 -6.37 28.56 7.83
CA GLY A 591 -6.88 29.92 7.63
C GLY A 591 -5.84 30.99 7.28
N PHE A 592 -4.54 30.71 7.36
CA PHE A 592 -3.48 31.71 7.13
C PHE A 592 -2.86 31.68 5.72
N GLY A 593 -3.39 30.84 4.82
CA GLY A 593 -3.00 30.80 3.41
C GLY A 593 -3.88 31.65 2.47
N MET A 594 -4.91 32.31 2.99
CA MET A 594 -5.73 33.29 2.26
C MET A 594 -5.37 34.71 2.70
N ILE A 595 -4.22 35.22 2.24
CA ILE A 595 -3.98 36.67 2.11
C ILE A 595 -3.34 36.91 0.75
#